data_AF-A0A2V7MK91-F1
#
_entry.id   AF-A0A2V7MK91-F1
#
_cell.length_a   1.000
_cell.length_b   1.000
_cell.length_c   1.000
_cell.angle_alpha   90.00
_cell.angle_beta   90.00
_cell.angle_gamma   90.00
#
_symmetry.space_group_name_H-M   'P 1'
#
loop_
_entity.id
_entity.type
_entity.pdbx_description
1 polymer ?
#
loop_
_entity_poly.entity_id
_entity_poly.type
_entity_poly.pdbx_seq_one_letter_code
_entity_poly.pdbx_strand_id
1 'polypeptide(L)'
;MSELPSLPSWAKTLQRRIRQRGIDFFILHGPGVRDLHPLGARRFGTIADCLGQVILNDRSAIVTYDRGAGIGFSDRDVENDFKMVLKAYDKLGGTNLAQVQPRDPDRALQLIETYLRYQLGGNPRFSAAVIIDYGETVAPAGEPGQLPAEDRGAIVTLRRWASEPVFLQRSVTFCLLVETTATLSAALVSDARTFEIAVPVPDEQERYAYLAGRGSRPETFAAVDARRVAILTAGLTRLHLESLLAEAEAGGAPLDQDALTREKKRLIEEASGGLLTFMTSRVGLDAVAGHEGAKALLRETARALSQGRLDVVPMGYLICGPVGTGKSFIVQCFAKEIGIPVVELLNFRSKWQGQTEANLERVLALLDAIGPIAVVVDEADAALGTRETGGADSGV
;
A
#
# COMPACT_ATOMS: atom_id res chain seq x y z
N MET A 1 -14.30 -8.84 28.99
CA MET A 1 -13.51 -9.33 27.83
C MET A 1 -13.81 -8.40 26.68
N SER A 2 -12.88 -7.52 26.32
CA SER A 2 -13.05 -6.67 25.13
C SER A 2 -13.11 -7.57 23.89
N GLU A 3 -14.17 -7.47 23.11
CA GLU A 3 -14.25 -8.16 21.81
C GLU A 3 -13.05 -7.74 20.96
N LEU A 4 -12.24 -8.73 20.55
CA LEU A 4 -11.16 -8.51 19.61
C LEU A 4 -11.75 -8.00 18.29
N PRO A 5 -11.16 -6.97 17.66
CA PRO A 5 -11.68 -6.45 16.41
C PRO A 5 -11.68 -7.56 15.35
N SER A 6 -12.69 -7.56 14.47
CA SER A 6 -12.67 -8.45 13.30
C SER A 6 -11.42 -8.13 12.47
N LEU A 7 -10.50 -9.09 12.41
CA LEU A 7 -9.24 -8.89 11.72
C LEU A 7 -9.45 -8.78 10.19
N PRO A 8 -8.75 -7.85 9.53
CA PRO A 8 -8.66 -7.80 8.07
C PRO A 8 -8.16 -9.10 7.46
N SER A 9 -8.45 -9.32 6.18
CA SER A 9 -8.06 -10.52 5.43
C SER A 9 -6.53 -10.74 5.39
N TRP A 10 -5.76 -9.65 5.22
CA TRP A 10 -4.29 -9.68 5.23
C TRP A 10 -3.76 -10.14 6.60
N ALA A 11 -4.35 -9.66 7.70
CA ALA A 11 -3.94 -10.00 9.06
C ALA A 11 -4.25 -11.47 9.39
N LYS A 12 -5.41 -11.98 8.94
CA LYS A 12 -5.75 -13.42 9.03
C LYS A 12 -4.75 -14.27 8.25
N THR A 13 -4.33 -13.81 7.07
CA THR A 13 -3.31 -14.48 6.25
C THR A 13 -1.97 -14.54 6.97
N LEU A 14 -1.51 -13.42 7.55
CA LEU A 14 -0.30 -13.36 8.35
C LEU A 14 -0.34 -14.35 9.53
N GLN A 15 -1.41 -14.32 10.34
CA GLN A 15 -1.57 -15.26 11.46
C GLN A 15 -1.53 -16.72 11.02
N ARG A 16 -2.18 -17.06 9.90
CA ARG A 16 -2.14 -18.42 9.34
C ARG A 16 -0.73 -18.81 8.94
N ARG A 17 0.02 -17.92 8.27
CA ARG A 17 1.39 -18.20 7.81
C ARG A 17 2.37 -18.38 8.96
N ILE A 18 2.29 -17.52 9.98
CA ILE A 18 3.10 -17.65 11.21
C ILE A 18 2.91 -19.03 11.85
N ARG A 19 1.68 -19.58 11.84
CA ARG A 19 1.39 -20.90 12.42
C ARG A 19 1.91 -22.08 11.58
N GLN A 20 2.10 -21.91 10.28
CA GLN A 20 2.51 -22.99 9.38
C GLN A 20 3.99 -23.40 9.56
N ARG A 21 4.79 -22.58 10.25
CA ARG A 21 6.25 -22.73 10.48
C ARG A 21 7.07 -22.77 9.17
N GLY A 22 8.31 -22.30 9.24
CA GLY A 22 9.27 -22.34 8.12
C GLY A 22 9.36 -21.05 7.29
N ILE A 23 8.47 -20.09 7.53
CA ILE A 23 8.60 -18.70 7.06
C ILE A 23 8.30 -17.78 8.23
N ASP A 24 9.30 -16.99 8.58
CA ASP A 24 9.23 -16.04 9.68
C ASP A 24 9.48 -14.60 9.21
N PHE A 25 9.78 -14.40 7.92
CA PHE A 25 10.06 -13.09 7.34
C PHE A 25 8.96 -12.69 6.35
N PHE A 26 8.21 -11.66 6.72
CA PHE A 26 7.06 -11.18 5.96
C PHE A 26 7.33 -9.79 5.41
N ILE A 27 7.02 -9.58 4.14
CA ILE A 27 7.03 -8.27 3.49
C ILE A 27 5.58 -7.84 3.35
N LEU A 28 5.16 -6.86 4.15
CA LEU A 28 3.81 -6.29 4.04
C LEU A 28 3.90 -5.08 3.12
N HIS A 29 3.14 -5.12 2.04
CA HIS A 29 3.19 -4.11 0.99
C HIS A 29 1.81 -3.63 0.57
N GLY A 30 1.73 -2.46 -0.06
CA GLY A 30 0.50 -1.90 -0.60
C GLY A 30 0.01 -0.65 0.15
N PRO A 31 -1.02 0.01 -0.40
CA PRO A 31 -1.49 1.31 0.09
C PRO A 31 -2.02 1.25 1.53
N GLY A 32 -2.50 0.09 2.00
CA GLY A 32 -2.97 -0.08 3.36
C GLY A 32 -1.86 -0.05 4.42
N VAL A 33 -0.58 -0.19 4.05
CA VAL A 33 0.54 -0.10 5.00
C VAL A 33 0.61 1.26 5.68
N ARG A 34 0.22 2.33 4.96
CA ARG A 34 0.19 3.71 5.48
C ARG A 34 -1.19 4.14 5.98
N ASP A 35 -2.14 3.22 6.10
CA ASP A 35 -3.48 3.51 6.63
C ASP A 35 -3.59 3.29 8.15
N LEU A 36 -4.72 3.69 8.72
CA LEU A 36 -5.13 3.30 10.06
C LEU A 36 -5.65 1.86 10.09
N HIS A 37 -5.32 1.14 11.14
CA HIS A 37 -5.73 -0.24 11.40
C HIS A 37 -6.42 -0.37 12.76
N PRO A 38 -7.39 -1.29 12.90
CA PRO A 38 -8.13 -1.46 14.13
C PRO A 38 -7.26 -2.05 15.25
N LEU A 39 -7.17 -1.33 16.37
CA LEU A 39 -6.55 -1.78 17.63
C LEU A 39 -7.57 -2.30 18.65
N GLY A 40 -8.86 -2.09 18.37
CA GLY A 40 -10.00 -2.46 19.19
C GLY A 40 -11.29 -1.93 18.57
N ALA A 41 -12.41 -2.01 19.29
CA ALA A 41 -13.72 -1.62 18.74
C ALA A 41 -13.82 -0.14 18.29
N ARG A 42 -13.08 0.77 18.95
CA ARG A 42 -13.07 2.22 18.66
C ARG A 42 -11.68 2.83 18.64
N ARG A 43 -10.65 1.98 18.62
CA ARG A 43 -9.26 2.42 18.62
C ARG A 43 -8.64 2.04 17.29
N PHE A 44 -7.98 3.00 16.67
CA PHE A 44 -7.26 2.82 15.42
C PHE A 44 -5.85 3.40 15.59
N GLY A 45 -4.87 2.82 14.90
CA GLY A 45 -3.49 3.27 14.92
C GLY A 45 -2.75 2.82 13.67
N THR A 46 -1.43 2.92 13.68
CA THR A 46 -0.61 2.51 12.52
C THR A 46 -0.65 1.00 12.30
N ILE A 47 -0.17 0.53 11.15
CA ILE A 47 -0.02 -0.92 10.93
C ILE A 47 0.99 -1.53 11.94
N ALA A 48 2.03 -0.80 12.33
CA ALA A 48 2.99 -1.23 13.34
C ALA A 48 2.31 -1.40 14.71
N ASP A 49 1.41 -0.48 15.09
CA ASP A 49 0.60 -0.62 16.30
C ASP A 49 -0.31 -1.85 16.23
N CYS A 50 -0.94 -2.10 15.08
CA CYS A 50 -1.81 -3.26 14.89
C CYS A 50 -1.03 -4.58 14.98
N LEU A 51 0.14 -4.64 14.33
CA LEU A 51 1.04 -5.77 14.39
C LEU A 51 1.47 -6.03 15.84
N GLY A 52 1.95 -5.02 16.56
CA GLY A 52 2.44 -5.19 17.92
C GLY A 52 1.34 -5.44 18.97
N GLN A 53 0.26 -4.67 18.95
CA GLN A 53 -0.75 -4.68 20.01
C GLN A 53 -1.86 -5.71 19.80
N VAL A 54 -2.10 -6.14 18.55
CA VAL A 54 -3.23 -7.04 18.21
C VAL A 54 -2.75 -8.36 17.64
N ILE A 55 -1.87 -8.35 16.63
CA ILE A 55 -1.55 -9.57 15.86
C ILE A 55 -0.46 -10.39 16.53
N LEU A 56 0.59 -9.73 17.05
CA LEU A 56 1.80 -10.32 17.62
C LEU A 56 1.93 -9.98 19.12
N ASN A 57 0.81 -9.75 19.80
CA ASN A 57 0.78 -9.36 21.21
C ASN A 57 1.13 -10.50 22.18
N ASP A 58 1.28 -11.73 21.67
CA ASP A 58 1.72 -12.90 22.42
C ASP A 58 3.25 -13.07 22.43
N ARG A 59 3.98 -12.16 21.78
CA ARG A 59 5.45 -12.16 21.74
C ARG A 59 6.03 -11.64 23.05
N SER A 60 7.15 -12.22 23.48
CA SER A 60 7.88 -11.79 24.68
C SER A 60 8.53 -10.42 24.48
N ALA A 61 8.90 -10.08 23.25
CA ALA A 61 9.46 -8.80 22.88
C ALA A 61 8.94 -8.34 21.52
N ILE A 62 8.57 -7.06 21.40
CA ILE A 62 8.28 -6.43 20.11
C ILE A 62 9.28 -5.29 19.94
N VAL A 63 10.11 -5.41 18.91
CA VAL A 63 11.12 -4.43 18.55
C VAL A 63 10.66 -3.73 17.27
N THR A 64 10.68 -2.41 17.26
CA THR A 64 10.42 -1.62 16.05
C THR A 64 11.71 -0.98 15.57
N TYR A 65 11.83 -0.77 14.26
CA TYR A 65 12.95 -0.02 13.70
C TYR A 65 12.47 0.84 12.53
N ASP A 66 12.88 2.10 12.55
CA ASP A 66 12.68 3.08 11.49
C ASP A 66 13.98 3.88 11.37
N ARG A 67 14.45 4.18 10.15
CA ARG A 67 15.74 4.86 9.95
C ARG A 67 15.77 6.27 10.56
N GLY A 68 14.65 6.96 10.62
CA GLY A 68 14.51 8.29 11.21
C GLY A 68 14.38 8.28 12.74
N ALA A 69 13.58 7.37 13.30
CA ALA A 69 13.28 7.27 14.73
C ALA A 69 14.30 6.42 15.50
N GLY A 70 14.94 5.46 14.83
CA GLY A 70 15.83 4.47 15.43
C GLY A 70 15.09 3.22 15.91
N ILE A 71 15.68 2.52 16.90
CA ILE A 71 15.12 1.28 17.46
C ILE A 71 14.11 1.66 18.57
N GLY A 72 12.91 1.10 18.50
CA GLY A 72 11.85 1.25 19.48
C GLY A 72 11.37 -0.08 20.04
N PHE A 73 10.51 -0.02 21.07
CA PHE A 73 10.01 -1.19 21.79
C PHE A 73 8.54 -1.01 22.19
N SER A 74 7.81 -2.13 22.33
CA SER A 74 6.41 -2.12 22.79
C SER A 74 6.22 -1.60 24.20
N ASP A 75 7.19 -1.88 25.07
CA ASP A 75 7.12 -1.61 26.49
C ASP A 75 8.52 -1.34 27.07
N ARG A 76 8.52 -0.78 28.28
CA ARG A 76 9.73 -0.35 28.98
C ARG A 76 10.58 -1.51 29.46
N ASP A 77 10.00 -2.69 29.69
CA ASP A 77 10.74 -3.84 30.21
C ASP A 77 11.64 -4.41 29.11
N VAL A 78 11.10 -4.54 27.90
CA VAL A 78 11.88 -4.93 26.71
C VAL A 78 12.99 -3.90 26.42
N GLU A 79 12.69 -2.60 26.52
CA GLU A 79 13.69 -1.54 26.33
C GLU A 79 14.83 -1.62 27.38
N ASN A 80 14.49 -1.89 28.64
CA ASN A 80 15.47 -2.04 29.71
C ASN A 80 16.35 -3.27 29.51
N ASP A 81 15.75 -4.40 29.12
CA ASP A 81 16.48 -5.62 28.77
C ASP A 81 17.44 -5.38 27.61
N PHE A 82 16.97 -4.71 26.56
CA PHE A 82 17.80 -4.33 25.42
C PHE A 82 19.00 -3.47 25.85
N LYS A 83 18.76 -2.42 26.63
CA LYS A 83 19.81 -1.55 27.18
C LYS A 83 20.80 -2.31 28.07
N MET A 84 20.35 -3.32 28.82
CA MET A 84 21.21 -4.17 29.63
C MET A 84 22.17 -4.99 28.77
N VAL A 85 21.66 -5.60 27.69
CA VAL A 85 22.49 -6.32 26.72
C VAL A 85 23.51 -5.39 26.07
N LEU A 86 23.09 -4.19 25.66
CA LEU A 86 24.00 -3.21 25.07
C LEU A 86 25.09 -2.73 26.04
N LYS A 87 24.79 -2.54 27.33
CA LYS A 87 25.83 -2.19 28.31
C LYS A 87 26.88 -3.28 28.47
N ALA A 88 26.50 -4.56 28.34
CA ALA A 88 27.45 -5.67 28.35
C ALA A 88 28.31 -5.68 27.08
N TYR A 89 27.70 -5.39 25.94
CA TYR A 89 28.39 -5.24 24.65
C TYR A 89 29.39 -4.07 24.65
N ASP A 90 28.96 -2.88 25.13
CA ASP A 90 29.77 -1.67 25.24
C ASP A 90 31.03 -1.89 26.10
N LYS A 91 30.91 -2.63 27.20
CA LYS A 91 32.06 -2.98 28.06
C LYS A 91 33.11 -3.83 27.37
N LEU A 92 32.71 -4.67 26.41
CA LEU A 92 33.61 -5.54 25.67
C LEU A 92 34.20 -4.85 24.43
N GLY A 93 33.42 -3.97 23.79
CA GLY A 93 33.79 -3.31 22.54
C GLY A 93 34.35 -1.88 22.67
N GLY A 94 34.25 -1.26 23.86
CA GLY A 94 34.66 0.14 24.06
C GLY A 94 33.73 1.16 23.38
N THR A 95 32.46 0.81 23.20
CA THR A 95 31.43 1.63 22.53
C THR A 95 30.49 2.31 23.55
N ASN A 96 29.59 3.21 23.08
CA ASN A 96 28.58 3.87 23.92
C ASN A 96 27.16 3.74 23.32
N LEU A 97 26.85 2.57 22.78
CA LEU A 97 25.62 2.30 22.03
C LEU A 97 24.39 2.18 22.94
N ALA A 98 24.59 1.88 24.23
CA ALA A 98 23.51 1.89 25.22
C ALA A 98 22.96 3.30 25.50
N GLN A 99 23.73 4.36 25.23
CA GLN A 99 23.30 5.75 25.41
C GLN A 99 22.87 6.40 24.10
N VAL A 100 23.60 6.15 23.00
CA VAL A 100 23.30 6.70 21.68
C VAL A 100 23.12 5.55 20.70
N GLN A 101 21.86 5.23 20.40
CA GLN A 101 21.55 4.16 19.47
C GLN A 101 21.77 4.63 18.01
N PRO A 102 22.35 3.77 17.15
CA PRO A 102 22.58 4.10 15.75
C PRO A 102 21.25 4.21 15.01
N ARG A 103 21.20 5.15 14.07
CA ARG A 103 20.11 5.28 13.10
C ARG A 103 20.44 4.61 11.77
N ASP A 104 21.72 4.37 11.48
CA ASP A 104 22.13 3.67 10.28
C ASP A 104 21.64 2.20 10.31
N PRO A 105 21.13 1.68 9.19
CA PRO A 105 20.44 0.41 9.17
C PRO A 105 21.36 -0.77 9.48
N ASP A 106 22.61 -0.75 9.00
CA ASP A 106 23.55 -1.84 9.25
C ASP A 106 23.81 -2.03 10.76
N ARG A 107 24.17 -0.96 11.49
CA ARG A 107 24.41 -1.07 12.94
C ARG A 107 23.14 -1.33 13.72
N ALA A 108 22.02 -0.70 13.37
CA ALA A 108 20.75 -0.93 14.07
C ALA A 108 20.33 -2.41 13.99
N LEU A 109 20.38 -3.01 12.79
CA LEU A 109 20.09 -4.43 12.61
C LEU A 109 21.07 -5.32 13.38
N GLN A 110 22.37 -5.00 13.38
CA GLN A 110 23.35 -5.76 14.18
C GLN A 110 23.03 -5.75 15.68
N LEU A 111 22.58 -4.61 16.22
CA LEU A 111 22.19 -4.52 17.63
C LEU A 111 20.92 -5.31 17.94
N ILE A 112 19.92 -5.25 17.06
CA ILE A 112 18.70 -6.06 17.17
C ILE A 112 19.07 -7.55 17.16
N GLU A 113 19.90 -7.99 16.22
CA GLU A 113 20.35 -9.38 16.14
C GLU A 113 21.09 -9.82 17.41
N THR A 114 21.98 -8.97 17.92
CA THR A 114 22.75 -9.25 19.15
C THR A 114 21.81 -9.47 20.33
N TYR A 115 20.80 -8.60 20.49
CA TYR A 115 19.77 -8.75 21.51
C TYR A 115 18.96 -10.04 21.35
N LEU A 116 18.47 -10.32 20.14
CA LEU A 116 17.68 -11.52 19.87
C LEU A 116 18.47 -12.80 20.17
N ARG A 117 19.73 -12.89 19.71
CA ARG A 117 20.59 -14.05 19.97
C ARG A 117 20.86 -14.23 21.46
N TYR A 118 21.11 -13.14 22.20
CA TYR A 118 21.31 -13.20 23.64
C TYR A 118 20.08 -13.77 24.36
N GLN A 119 18.89 -13.25 24.06
CA GLN A 119 17.64 -13.69 24.67
C GLN A 119 17.27 -15.13 24.29
N LEU A 120 17.48 -15.51 23.03
CA LEU A 120 17.22 -16.88 22.57
C LEU A 120 18.16 -17.91 23.21
N GLY A 121 19.41 -17.51 23.53
CA GLY A 121 20.36 -18.35 24.23
C GLY A 121 20.07 -18.49 25.73
N GLY A 122 19.53 -17.44 26.36
CA GLY A 122 19.22 -17.43 27.80
C GLY A 122 17.83 -17.96 28.16
N ASN A 123 16.85 -17.85 27.25
CA ASN A 123 15.46 -18.19 27.53
C ASN A 123 14.83 -19.08 26.44
N PRO A 124 14.63 -20.39 26.70
CA PRO A 124 14.02 -21.33 25.77
C PRO A 124 12.59 -21.00 25.33
N ARG A 125 11.85 -20.14 26.06
CA ARG A 125 10.49 -19.72 25.73
C ARG A 125 10.40 -18.35 25.08
N PHE A 126 11.53 -17.65 24.94
CA PHE A 126 11.56 -16.33 24.35
C PHE A 126 11.03 -16.36 22.91
N SER A 127 10.14 -15.42 22.63
CA SER A 127 9.55 -15.17 21.32
C SER A 127 9.62 -13.68 21.03
N ALA A 128 9.81 -13.29 19.77
CA ALA A 128 9.97 -11.89 19.41
C ALA A 128 9.26 -11.55 18.10
N ALA A 129 8.90 -10.28 17.96
CA ALA A 129 8.59 -9.66 16.69
C ALA A 129 9.55 -8.50 16.42
N VAL A 130 10.04 -8.39 15.19
CA VAL A 130 10.79 -7.23 14.71
C VAL A 130 9.99 -6.60 13.57
N ILE A 131 9.55 -5.37 13.76
CA ILE A 131 8.78 -4.61 12.78
C ILE A 131 9.67 -3.49 12.25
N ILE A 132 10.05 -3.59 10.99
CA ILE A 132 10.87 -2.59 10.30
C ILE A 132 9.94 -1.75 9.43
N ASP A 133 9.79 -0.48 9.78
CA ASP A 133 9.04 0.48 8.97
C ASP A 133 9.94 1.16 7.93
N TYR A 134 9.32 1.64 6.85
CA TYR A 134 9.97 2.27 5.70
C TYR A 134 11.10 1.39 5.15
N GLY A 135 10.78 0.14 4.84
CA GLY A 135 11.74 -0.88 4.42
C GLY A 135 12.58 -0.47 3.20
N GLU A 136 12.04 0.38 2.32
CA GLU A 136 12.76 0.99 1.21
C GLU A 136 13.96 1.85 1.63
N THR A 137 13.99 2.36 2.86
CA THR A 137 15.13 3.13 3.40
C THR A 137 16.19 2.25 4.06
N VAL A 138 15.86 0.98 4.32
CA VAL A 138 16.73 -0.02 4.96
C VAL A 138 17.32 -0.96 3.91
N ALA A 139 16.52 -1.34 2.92
CA ALA A 139 16.91 -2.26 1.85
C ALA A 139 16.37 -1.78 0.48
N PRO A 140 16.83 -0.61 0.01
CA PRO A 140 16.34 0.00 -1.24
C PRO A 140 16.56 -0.89 -2.47
N ALA A 141 15.70 -0.70 -3.45
CA ALA A 141 15.95 -1.16 -4.82
C ALA A 141 17.20 -0.48 -5.38
N GLY A 142 18.02 -1.25 -6.11
CA GLY A 142 19.22 -0.72 -6.74
C GLY A 142 20.23 -1.81 -7.07
N GLU A 143 21.19 -1.48 -7.94
CA GLU A 143 22.30 -2.37 -8.23
C GLU A 143 23.26 -2.42 -7.03
N PRO A 144 23.70 -3.60 -6.58
CA PRO A 144 24.57 -3.73 -5.41
C PRO A 144 25.82 -2.83 -5.46
N GLY A 145 26.42 -2.65 -6.65
CA GLY A 145 27.61 -1.80 -6.81
C GLY A 145 27.36 -0.30 -6.59
N GLN A 146 26.12 0.16 -6.78
CA GLN A 146 25.74 1.57 -6.69
C GLN A 146 25.18 1.95 -5.32
N LEU A 147 24.71 0.98 -4.54
CA LEU A 147 24.18 1.20 -3.21
C LEU A 147 25.29 1.61 -2.21
N PRO A 148 24.98 2.48 -1.22
CA PRO A 148 25.83 2.71 -0.07
C PRO A 148 26.22 1.41 0.65
N ALA A 149 27.38 1.41 1.31
CA ALA A 149 27.87 0.21 2.02
C ALA A 149 26.93 -0.23 3.15
N GLU A 150 26.33 0.72 3.86
CA GLU A 150 25.34 0.48 4.91
C GLU A 150 24.07 -0.21 4.38
N ASP A 151 23.52 0.26 3.26
CA ASP A 151 22.32 -0.32 2.65
C ASP A 151 22.60 -1.74 2.12
N ARG A 152 23.78 -1.97 1.53
CA ARG A 152 24.23 -3.32 1.15
C ARG A 152 24.31 -4.25 2.36
N GLY A 153 24.92 -3.79 3.45
CA GLY A 153 25.07 -4.55 4.70
C GLY A 153 23.71 -4.93 5.31
N ALA A 154 22.78 -3.98 5.29
CA ALA A 154 21.40 -4.20 5.74
C ALA A 154 20.67 -5.26 4.91
N ILE A 155 20.74 -5.19 3.56
CA ILE A 155 20.14 -6.20 2.67
C ILE A 155 20.70 -7.60 2.98
N VAL A 156 22.02 -7.73 3.13
CA VAL A 156 22.66 -9.02 3.47
C VAL A 156 22.18 -9.52 4.83
N THR A 157 22.08 -8.64 5.82
CA THR A 157 21.62 -8.99 7.17
C THR A 157 20.17 -9.49 7.16
N LEU A 158 19.26 -8.79 6.47
CA LEU A 158 17.86 -9.21 6.37
C LEU A 158 17.70 -10.55 5.64
N ARG A 159 18.46 -10.79 4.57
CA ARG A 159 18.47 -12.10 3.88
C ARG A 159 19.00 -13.22 4.78
N ARG A 160 20.04 -12.93 5.57
CA ARG A 160 20.54 -13.88 6.58
C ARG A 160 19.45 -14.18 7.60
N TRP A 161 18.75 -13.18 8.12
CA TRP A 161 17.66 -13.38 9.08
C TRP A 161 16.56 -14.29 8.55
N ALA A 162 16.17 -14.13 7.28
CA ALA A 162 15.17 -14.99 6.64
C ALA A 162 15.60 -16.47 6.55
N SER A 163 16.91 -16.74 6.50
CA SER A 163 17.46 -18.10 6.35
C SER A 163 18.08 -18.69 7.62
N GLU A 164 18.17 -17.91 8.71
CA GLU A 164 18.91 -18.27 9.91
C GLU A 164 18.18 -19.40 10.68
N PRO A 165 18.82 -20.58 10.90
CA PRO A 165 18.18 -21.70 11.58
C PRO A 165 17.70 -21.37 12.99
N VAL A 166 18.46 -20.53 13.72
CA VAL A 166 18.09 -20.11 15.08
C VAL A 166 16.80 -19.30 15.08
N PHE A 167 16.54 -18.48 14.07
CA PHE A 167 15.28 -17.75 13.99
C PHE A 167 14.16 -18.64 13.47
N LEU A 168 14.42 -19.49 12.47
CA LEU A 168 13.43 -20.41 11.87
C LEU A 168 12.89 -21.48 12.84
N GLN A 169 13.72 -21.93 13.78
CA GLN A 169 13.33 -22.93 14.78
C GLN A 169 12.64 -22.31 16.00
N ARG A 170 12.69 -20.98 16.12
CA ARG A 170 12.25 -20.23 17.31
C ARG A 170 11.12 -19.30 16.90
N SER A 171 10.36 -18.79 17.87
CA SER A 171 9.19 -17.95 17.57
C SER A 171 9.59 -16.49 17.37
N VAL A 172 10.47 -16.23 16.41
CA VAL A 172 10.84 -14.88 15.97
C VAL A 172 10.09 -14.57 14.69
N THR A 173 9.48 -13.39 14.57
CA THR A 173 8.79 -12.96 13.35
C THR A 173 9.32 -11.60 12.92
N PHE A 174 9.66 -11.47 11.64
CA PHE A 174 10.11 -10.24 11.02
C PHE A 174 9.01 -9.73 10.09
N CYS A 175 8.66 -8.45 10.23
CA CYS A 175 7.73 -7.76 9.37
C CYS A 175 8.42 -6.54 8.78
N LEU A 176 8.62 -6.53 7.46
CA LEU A 176 9.14 -5.40 6.72
C LEU A 176 7.98 -4.67 6.05
N LEU A 177 7.79 -3.40 6.38
CA LEU A 177 6.68 -2.58 5.89
C LEU A 177 7.15 -1.68 4.76
N VAL A 178 6.51 -1.77 3.60
CA VAL A 178 6.80 -0.96 2.42
C VAL A 178 5.49 -0.56 1.73
N GLU A 179 5.45 0.54 0.97
CA GLU A 179 4.26 0.86 0.17
C GLU A 179 4.16 0.00 -1.10
N THR A 180 5.28 -0.35 -1.69
CA THR A 180 5.40 -1.13 -2.92
C THR A 180 6.69 -1.94 -2.85
N THR A 181 6.67 -3.15 -3.38
CA THR A 181 7.86 -4.02 -3.37
C THR A 181 8.88 -3.61 -4.43
N ALA A 182 8.47 -2.83 -5.45
CA ALA A 182 9.36 -2.31 -6.47
C ALA A 182 10.39 -1.28 -5.94
N THR A 183 10.16 -0.67 -4.76
CA THR A 183 11.16 0.18 -4.08
C THR A 183 12.12 -0.61 -3.19
N LEU A 184 11.93 -1.92 -3.04
CA LEU A 184 12.73 -2.80 -2.22
C LEU A 184 13.74 -3.60 -3.06
N SER A 185 14.85 -4.03 -2.45
CA SER A 185 15.83 -4.89 -3.10
C SER A 185 15.20 -6.16 -3.67
N ALA A 186 15.36 -6.39 -4.98
CA ALA A 186 14.87 -7.58 -5.66
C ALA A 186 15.41 -8.88 -5.02
N ALA A 187 16.59 -8.85 -4.42
CA ALA A 187 17.19 -10.00 -3.74
C ALA A 187 16.45 -10.41 -2.45
N LEU A 188 15.68 -9.50 -1.84
CA LEU A 188 14.80 -9.80 -0.71
C LEU A 188 13.41 -10.24 -1.18
N VAL A 189 12.86 -9.55 -2.17
CA VAL A 189 11.51 -9.84 -2.72
C VAL A 189 11.48 -11.23 -3.35
N SER A 190 12.51 -11.60 -4.13
CA SER A 190 12.60 -12.91 -4.80
C SER A 190 13.14 -14.05 -3.93
N ASP A 191 13.45 -13.80 -2.65
CA ASP A 191 14.01 -14.82 -1.78
C ASP A 191 12.94 -15.84 -1.37
N ALA A 192 13.22 -17.14 -1.53
CA ALA A 192 12.26 -18.19 -1.21
C ALA A 192 11.90 -18.27 0.29
N ARG A 193 12.62 -17.54 1.14
CA ARG A 193 12.40 -17.46 2.60
C ARG A 193 11.61 -16.24 3.04
N THR A 194 11.30 -15.32 2.13
CA THR A 194 10.40 -14.20 2.41
C THR A 194 8.99 -14.53 1.92
N PHE A 195 7.98 -13.87 2.49
CA PHE A 195 6.60 -14.02 2.04
C PHE A 195 5.91 -12.67 1.97
N GLU A 196 5.47 -12.31 0.77
CA GLU A 196 4.76 -11.07 0.49
C GLU A 196 3.29 -11.18 0.92
N ILE A 197 2.80 -10.14 1.60
CA ILE A 197 1.40 -9.98 1.97
C ILE A 197 0.94 -8.61 1.52
N ALA A 198 0.05 -8.57 0.54
CA ALA A 198 -0.63 -7.36 0.14
C ALA A 198 -1.57 -6.87 1.27
N VAL A 199 -1.43 -5.61 1.63
CA VAL A 199 -2.28 -4.86 2.55
C VAL A 199 -3.11 -3.89 1.72
N PRO A 200 -4.32 -4.28 1.32
CA PRO A 200 -5.19 -3.43 0.51
C PRO A 200 -5.73 -2.27 1.34
N VAL A 201 -6.31 -1.28 0.65
CA VAL A 201 -7.20 -0.30 1.30
C VAL A 201 -8.43 -1.01 1.88
N PRO A 202 -9.09 -0.44 2.91
CA PRO A 202 -10.20 -1.10 3.58
C PRO A 202 -11.37 -1.39 2.63
N ASP A 203 -12.02 -2.54 2.82
CA ASP A 203 -13.27 -2.86 2.11
C ASP A 203 -14.47 -2.03 2.61
N GLU A 204 -15.65 -2.21 2.00
CA GLU A 204 -16.86 -1.48 2.41
C GLU A 204 -17.24 -1.73 3.89
N GLN A 205 -17.14 -2.98 4.35
CA GLN A 205 -17.49 -3.34 5.72
C GLN A 205 -16.50 -2.73 6.71
N GLU A 206 -15.21 -2.75 6.37
CA GLU A 206 -14.13 -2.18 7.15
C GLU A 206 -14.21 -0.64 7.23
N ARG A 207 -14.56 0.04 6.13
CA ARG A 207 -14.84 1.49 6.13
C ARG A 207 -16.05 1.82 7.00
N TYR A 208 -17.14 1.05 6.86
CA TYR A 208 -18.32 1.23 7.70
C TYR A 208 -18.01 1.02 9.19
N ALA A 209 -17.27 -0.03 9.54
CA ALA A 209 -16.84 -0.30 10.91
C ALA A 209 -15.96 0.83 11.46
N TYR A 210 -15.09 1.40 10.63
CA TYR A 210 -14.31 2.57 10.99
C TYR A 210 -15.19 3.79 11.28
N LEU A 211 -16.09 4.16 10.37
CA LEU A 211 -17.02 5.30 10.55
C LEU A 211 -17.88 5.13 11.82
N ALA A 212 -18.40 3.93 12.05
CA ALA A 212 -19.20 3.61 13.24
C ALA A 212 -18.37 3.61 14.53
N GLY A 213 -17.12 3.15 14.49
CA GLY A 213 -16.22 3.05 15.64
C GLY A 213 -15.58 4.38 16.01
N ARG A 214 -15.17 5.18 15.02
CA ARG A 214 -14.62 6.54 15.15
C ARG A 214 -15.66 7.45 15.82
N GLY A 215 -16.92 7.31 15.42
CA GLY A 215 -18.02 8.15 15.89
C GLY A 215 -17.94 9.57 15.32
N SER A 216 -19.08 10.23 15.13
CA SER A 216 -19.12 11.60 14.64
C SER A 216 -20.27 12.35 15.29
N ARG A 217 -20.27 13.68 15.16
CA ARG A 217 -21.43 14.48 15.56
C ARG A 217 -22.66 14.05 14.74
N PRO A 218 -23.87 14.03 15.32
CA PRO A 218 -25.09 13.71 14.57
C PRO A 218 -25.26 14.59 13.33
N GLU A 219 -24.84 15.86 13.38
CA GLU A 219 -24.91 16.78 12.24
C GLU A 219 -23.99 16.37 11.08
N THR A 220 -22.85 15.73 11.35
CA THR A 220 -21.88 15.34 10.32
C THR A 220 -22.48 14.39 9.28
N PHE A 221 -23.39 13.51 9.70
CA PHE A 221 -24.08 12.55 8.82
C PHE A 221 -25.53 12.94 8.52
N ALA A 222 -25.92 14.20 8.75
CA ALA A 222 -27.30 14.63 8.55
C ALA A 222 -27.74 14.57 7.08
N ALA A 223 -26.81 14.75 6.13
CA ALA A 223 -27.10 14.68 4.70
C ALA A 223 -26.83 13.30 4.08
N VAL A 224 -25.94 12.50 4.65
CA VAL A 224 -25.56 11.16 4.16
C VAL A 224 -25.24 10.26 5.35
N ASP A 225 -25.89 9.10 5.46
CA ASP A 225 -25.60 8.16 6.54
C ASP A 225 -24.24 7.44 6.38
N ALA A 226 -23.68 6.93 7.47
CA ALA A 226 -22.36 6.29 7.49
C ALA A 226 -22.25 5.07 6.55
N ARG A 227 -23.35 4.33 6.31
CA ARG A 227 -23.31 3.18 5.39
C ARG A 227 -23.19 3.66 3.94
N ARG A 228 -23.93 4.71 3.60
CA ARG A 228 -23.86 5.33 2.27
C ARG A 228 -22.49 5.97 2.04
N VAL A 229 -21.90 6.60 3.05
CA VAL A 229 -20.51 7.08 2.99
C VAL A 229 -19.55 5.94 2.70
N ALA A 230 -19.63 4.81 3.42
CA ALA A 230 -18.75 3.66 3.20
C ALA A 230 -18.83 3.12 1.76
N ILE A 231 -20.02 3.08 1.16
CA ILE A 231 -20.23 2.69 -0.25
C ILE A 231 -19.61 3.72 -1.19
N LEU A 232 -19.95 5.00 -0.99
CA LEU A 232 -19.52 6.08 -1.87
C LEU A 232 -18.02 6.39 -1.77
N THR A 233 -17.33 5.89 -0.75
CA THR A 233 -15.88 6.06 -0.51
C THR A 233 -15.07 4.80 -0.85
N ALA A 234 -15.57 3.95 -1.75
CA ALA A 234 -14.76 2.85 -2.33
C ALA A 234 -13.38 3.33 -2.79
N GLY A 235 -12.34 2.60 -2.38
CA GLY A 235 -10.93 2.90 -2.63
C GLY A 235 -10.28 3.89 -1.66
N LEU A 236 -11.04 4.51 -0.74
CA LEU A 236 -10.46 5.44 0.24
C LEU A 236 -9.91 4.69 1.46
N THR A 237 -8.78 5.17 1.97
CA THR A 237 -8.19 4.74 3.24
C THR A 237 -8.99 5.30 4.42
N ARG A 238 -8.82 4.74 5.62
CA ARG A 238 -9.41 5.29 6.84
C ARG A 238 -8.83 6.67 7.18
N LEU A 239 -7.57 6.94 6.82
CA LEU A 239 -7.00 8.29 6.93
C LEU A 239 -7.75 9.33 6.09
N HIS A 240 -8.12 9.00 4.84
CA HIS A 240 -8.91 9.92 4.01
C HIS A 240 -10.30 10.16 4.62
N LEU A 241 -10.91 9.12 5.17
CA LEU A 241 -12.17 9.25 5.90
C LEU A 241 -12.01 10.14 7.15
N GLU A 242 -10.91 10.02 7.88
CA GLU A 242 -10.62 10.91 9.02
C GLU A 242 -10.54 12.37 8.58
N SER A 243 -9.79 12.66 7.51
CA SER A 243 -9.67 14.01 6.96
C SER A 243 -11.03 14.59 6.56
N LEU A 244 -11.85 13.81 5.85
CA LEU A 244 -13.22 14.20 5.47
C LEU A 244 -14.10 14.53 6.69
N LEU A 245 -14.06 13.68 7.71
CA LEU A 245 -14.86 13.88 8.92
C LEU A 245 -14.37 15.09 9.71
N ALA A 246 -13.05 15.26 9.84
CA ALA A 246 -12.43 16.38 10.52
C ALA A 246 -12.76 17.72 9.83
N GLU A 247 -12.73 17.76 8.48
CA GLU A 247 -13.12 18.94 7.70
C GLU A 247 -14.59 19.30 7.88
N ALA A 248 -15.49 18.31 7.80
CA ALA A 248 -16.92 18.52 8.01
C ALA A 248 -17.22 19.04 9.43
N GLU A 249 -16.57 18.47 10.44
CA GLU A 249 -16.72 18.86 11.85
C GLU A 249 -16.14 20.25 12.16
N ALA A 250 -15.02 20.60 11.54
CA ALA A 250 -14.39 21.91 11.67
C ALA A 250 -15.21 23.01 10.96
N GLY A 251 -15.76 22.69 9.78
CA GLY A 251 -16.60 23.60 9.00
C GLY A 251 -18.04 23.73 9.55
N GLY A 252 -18.46 22.80 10.42
CA GLY A 252 -19.82 22.76 10.96
C GLY A 252 -20.88 22.44 9.90
N ALA A 253 -20.50 21.78 8.81
CA ALA A 253 -21.38 21.43 7.70
C ALA A 253 -21.50 19.90 7.59
N PRO A 254 -22.68 19.37 7.21
CA PRO A 254 -22.85 17.94 7.00
C PRO A 254 -22.00 17.46 5.82
N LEU A 255 -21.55 16.21 5.88
CA LEU A 255 -20.90 15.55 4.77
C LEU A 255 -21.92 15.34 3.65
N ASP A 256 -21.67 15.90 2.47
CA ASP A 256 -22.53 15.78 1.29
C ASP A 256 -21.88 14.93 0.18
N GLN A 257 -22.68 14.56 -0.82
CA GLN A 257 -22.22 13.73 -1.94
C GLN A 257 -21.15 14.44 -2.79
N ASP A 258 -21.20 15.77 -2.84
CA ASP A 258 -20.22 16.57 -3.58
C ASP A 258 -18.85 16.53 -2.89
N ALA A 259 -18.79 16.61 -1.56
CA ALA A 259 -17.57 16.46 -0.77
C ALA A 259 -16.93 15.08 -0.99
N LEU A 260 -17.74 14.02 -0.93
CA LEU A 260 -17.27 12.65 -1.21
C LEU A 260 -16.68 12.51 -2.61
N THR A 261 -17.36 13.11 -3.60
CA THR A 261 -16.92 13.08 -5.00
C THR A 261 -15.64 13.89 -5.20
N ARG A 262 -15.54 15.08 -4.58
CA ARG A 262 -14.33 15.90 -4.63
C ARG A 262 -13.14 15.18 -4.01
N GLU A 263 -13.32 14.52 -2.87
CA GLU A 263 -12.25 13.80 -2.21
C GLU A 263 -11.77 12.61 -3.04
N LYS A 264 -12.69 11.82 -3.60
CA LYS A 264 -12.31 10.76 -4.54
C LYS A 264 -11.47 11.26 -5.71
N LYS A 265 -11.81 12.44 -6.24
CA LYS A 265 -11.03 13.07 -7.30
C LYS A 265 -9.63 13.44 -6.83
N ARG A 266 -9.55 14.18 -5.72
CA ARG A 266 -8.28 14.58 -5.13
C ARG A 266 -7.35 13.40 -4.88
N LEU A 267 -7.88 12.29 -4.39
CA LEU A 267 -7.09 11.11 -4.07
C LEU A 267 -6.54 10.38 -5.29
N ILE A 268 -7.33 10.24 -6.35
CA ILE A 268 -6.83 9.68 -7.60
C ILE A 268 -5.71 10.56 -8.17
N GLU A 269 -5.87 11.89 -8.10
CA GLU A 269 -4.86 12.83 -8.58
C GLU A 269 -3.57 12.77 -7.74
N GLU A 270 -3.68 12.85 -6.41
CA GLU A 270 -2.55 12.80 -5.46
C GLU A 270 -1.82 11.46 -5.53
N ALA A 271 -2.54 10.34 -5.43
CA ALA A 271 -1.94 9.00 -5.42
C ALA A 271 -1.35 8.58 -6.77
N SER A 272 -1.81 9.18 -7.87
CA SER A 272 -1.24 8.92 -9.19
C SER A 272 0.09 9.63 -9.45
N GLY A 273 0.49 10.61 -8.62
CA GLY A 273 1.72 11.38 -8.86
C GLY A 273 1.76 12.02 -10.25
N GLY A 274 0.59 12.46 -10.73
CA GLY A 274 0.39 13.01 -12.08
C GLY A 274 0.35 11.97 -13.21
N LEU A 275 0.18 10.68 -12.90
CA LEU A 275 -0.04 9.63 -13.91
C LEU A 275 -1.49 9.54 -14.37
N LEU A 276 -2.45 10.03 -13.58
CA LEU A 276 -3.87 10.01 -13.94
C LEU A 276 -4.42 11.43 -13.99
N THR A 277 -5.31 11.67 -14.94
CA THR A 277 -6.16 12.86 -14.98
C THR A 277 -7.62 12.48 -15.16
N PHE A 278 -8.54 13.22 -14.54
CA PHE A 278 -9.96 12.96 -14.74
C PHE A 278 -10.43 13.41 -16.11
N MET A 279 -10.99 12.48 -16.86
CA MET A 279 -11.68 12.82 -18.09
C MET A 279 -13.10 13.29 -17.75
N THR A 280 -13.37 14.56 -18.06
CA THR A 280 -14.72 15.13 -17.94
C THR A 280 -15.15 15.74 -19.27
N SER A 281 -16.47 15.75 -19.48
CA SER A 281 -17.07 16.37 -20.66
C SER A 281 -18.34 17.11 -20.32
N ARG A 282 -18.54 18.26 -20.97
CA ARG A 282 -19.78 19.03 -20.91
C ARG A 282 -20.84 18.49 -21.86
N VAL A 283 -20.43 17.74 -22.88
CA VAL A 283 -21.30 17.20 -23.94
C VAL A 283 -21.34 15.67 -23.91
N GLY A 284 -22.48 15.10 -24.29
CA GLY A 284 -22.68 13.65 -24.37
C GLY A 284 -22.46 13.12 -25.79
N LEU A 285 -22.72 11.83 -26.01
CA LEU A 285 -22.55 11.13 -27.28
C LEU A 285 -23.39 11.73 -28.42
N ASP A 286 -24.46 12.47 -28.12
CA ASP A 286 -25.26 13.19 -29.12
C ASP A 286 -24.45 14.29 -29.84
N ALA A 287 -23.38 14.80 -29.23
CA ALA A 287 -22.50 15.78 -29.86
C ALA A 287 -21.54 15.16 -30.89
N VAL A 288 -21.42 13.83 -30.93
CA VAL A 288 -20.57 13.12 -31.88
C VAL A 288 -21.35 12.93 -33.18
N ALA A 289 -20.83 13.41 -34.31
CA ALA A 289 -21.44 13.15 -35.61
C ALA A 289 -21.12 11.72 -36.10
N GLY A 290 -22.12 11.01 -36.64
CA GLY A 290 -21.95 9.64 -37.15
C GLY A 290 -21.72 8.59 -36.06
N HIS A 291 -21.02 7.50 -36.37
CA HIS A 291 -20.63 6.45 -35.41
C HIS A 291 -21.81 5.78 -34.67
N GLU A 292 -22.99 5.68 -35.28
CA GLU A 292 -24.22 5.21 -34.61
C GLU A 292 -24.08 3.83 -33.96
N GLY A 293 -23.38 2.89 -34.61
CA GLY A 293 -23.10 1.57 -34.03
C GLY A 293 -22.24 1.65 -32.77
N ALA A 294 -21.19 2.47 -32.77
CA ALA A 294 -20.32 2.67 -31.61
C ALA A 294 -21.07 3.38 -30.47
N LYS A 295 -21.84 4.44 -30.78
CA LYS A 295 -22.69 5.12 -29.79
C LYS A 295 -23.69 4.17 -29.15
N ALA A 296 -24.33 3.30 -29.94
CA ALA A 296 -25.28 2.32 -29.43
C ALA A 296 -24.63 1.35 -28.44
N LEU A 297 -23.45 0.82 -28.77
CA LEU A 297 -22.68 -0.07 -27.89
C LEU A 297 -22.27 0.62 -26.58
N LEU A 298 -21.76 1.85 -26.68
CA LEU A 298 -21.37 2.63 -25.49
C LEU A 298 -22.58 2.93 -24.59
N ARG A 299 -23.73 3.27 -25.17
CA ARG A 299 -24.98 3.50 -24.41
C ARG A 299 -25.52 2.24 -23.75
N GLU A 300 -25.45 1.10 -24.43
CA GLU A 300 -25.81 -0.20 -23.85
C GLU A 300 -24.96 -0.49 -22.60
N THR A 301 -23.68 -0.16 -22.68
CA THR A 301 -22.72 -0.33 -21.58
C THR A 301 -23.03 0.60 -20.41
N ALA A 302 -23.30 1.89 -20.65
CA ALA A 302 -23.74 2.82 -19.62
C ALA A 302 -25.05 2.35 -18.93
N ARG A 303 -25.98 1.76 -19.69
CA ARG A 303 -27.21 1.17 -19.13
C ARG A 303 -26.90 -0.04 -18.26
N ALA A 304 -26.04 -0.95 -18.70
CA ALA A 304 -25.64 -2.12 -17.91
C ALA A 304 -24.96 -1.69 -16.58
N LEU A 305 -24.04 -0.72 -16.64
CA LEU A 305 -23.37 -0.16 -15.47
C LEU A 305 -24.35 0.50 -14.49
N SER A 306 -25.29 1.33 -14.99
CA SER A 306 -26.29 1.98 -14.12
C SER A 306 -27.28 0.98 -13.49
N GLN A 307 -27.45 -0.21 -14.08
CA GLN A 307 -28.22 -1.32 -13.52
C GLN A 307 -27.39 -2.23 -12.59
N GLY A 308 -26.10 -1.95 -12.39
CA GLY A 308 -25.20 -2.79 -11.60
C GLY A 308 -24.86 -4.14 -12.24
N ARG A 309 -25.13 -4.32 -13.54
CA ARG A 309 -24.87 -5.56 -14.28
C ARG A 309 -23.44 -5.60 -14.80
N LEU A 310 -22.49 -5.73 -13.88
CA LEU A 310 -21.05 -5.76 -14.20
C LEU A 310 -20.64 -7.01 -15.00
N ASP A 311 -21.41 -8.09 -14.91
CA ASP A 311 -21.19 -9.38 -15.56
C ASP A 311 -21.32 -9.35 -17.09
N VAL A 312 -22.03 -8.35 -17.63
CA VAL A 312 -22.26 -8.19 -19.07
C VAL A 312 -21.53 -6.99 -19.67
N VAL A 313 -20.77 -6.24 -18.85
CA VAL A 313 -20.00 -5.09 -19.31
C VAL A 313 -18.68 -5.59 -19.92
N PRO A 314 -18.32 -5.18 -21.15
CA PRO A 314 -17.02 -5.49 -21.73
C PRO A 314 -15.87 -4.97 -20.85
N MET A 315 -14.84 -5.80 -20.65
CA MET A 315 -13.65 -5.42 -19.87
C MET A 315 -12.77 -4.36 -20.57
N GLY A 316 -13.00 -4.08 -21.85
CA GLY A 316 -12.27 -3.06 -22.57
C GLY A 316 -12.84 -2.77 -23.97
N TYR A 317 -12.58 -1.55 -24.45
CA TYR A 317 -12.83 -1.15 -25.82
C TYR A 317 -11.52 -0.78 -26.49
N LEU A 318 -11.36 -1.21 -27.73
CA LEU A 318 -10.30 -0.72 -28.60
C LEU A 318 -10.95 0.16 -29.68
N ILE A 319 -10.64 1.46 -29.66
CA ILE A 319 -11.17 2.42 -30.63
C ILE A 319 -10.08 2.72 -31.65
N CYS A 320 -10.21 2.14 -32.84
CA CYS A 320 -9.25 2.31 -33.93
C CYS A 320 -9.85 3.11 -35.09
N GLY A 321 -8.98 3.79 -35.83
CA GLY A 321 -9.36 4.52 -37.04
C GLY A 321 -8.35 5.59 -37.41
N PRO A 322 -8.45 6.18 -38.62
CA PRO A 322 -7.56 7.24 -39.08
C PRO A 322 -7.47 8.43 -38.12
N VAL A 323 -6.39 9.21 -38.20
CA VAL A 323 -6.26 10.47 -37.45
C VAL A 323 -7.40 11.41 -37.88
N GLY A 324 -8.00 12.10 -36.91
CA GLY A 324 -9.07 13.08 -37.18
C GLY A 324 -10.50 12.52 -37.26
N THR A 325 -10.74 11.23 -37.02
CA THR A 325 -12.10 10.64 -37.05
C THR A 325 -12.91 10.77 -35.74
N GLY A 326 -12.42 11.56 -34.78
CA GLY A 326 -13.12 11.84 -33.53
C GLY A 326 -13.01 10.75 -32.44
N LYS A 327 -11.99 9.89 -32.50
CA LYS A 327 -11.77 8.79 -31.53
C LYS A 327 -11.67 9.27 -30.07
N SER A 328 -10.77 10.20 -29.76
CA SER A 328 -10.65 10.73 -28.39
C SER A 328 -11.91 11.54 -28.00
N PHE A 329 -12.55 12.20 -28.97
CA PHE A 329 -13.77 12.97 -28.72
C PHE A 329 -14.98 12.10 -28.33
N ILE A 330 -15.17 10.93 -28.98
CA ILE A 330 -16.25 10.01 -28.60
C ILE A 330 -16.03 9.42 -27.20
N VAL A 331 -14.78 9.14 -26.81
CA VAL A 331 -14.43 8.70 -25.46
C VAL A 331 -14.73 9.80 -24.44
N GLN A 332 -14.34 11.04 -24.71
CA GLN A 332 -14.63 12.18 -23.86
C GLN A 332 -16.14 12.38 -23.69
N CYS A 333 -16.92 12.30 -24.77
CA CYS A 333 -18.38 12.36 -24.71
C CYS A 333 -18.99 11.21 -23.89
N PHE A 334 -18.43 10.00 -24.01
CA PHE A 334 -18.88 8.84 -23.26
C PHE A 334 -18.60 8.97 -21.75
N ALA A 335 -17.51 9.64 -21.36
CA ALA A 335 -17.19 9.89 -19.95
C ALA A 335 -18.30 10.64 -19.20
N LYS A 336 -19.14 11.42 -19.91
CA LYS A 336 -20.33 12.05 -19.33
C LYS A 336 -21.49 11.07 -19.12
N GLU A 337 -21.65 10.08 -19.99
CA GLU A 337 -22.81 9.16 -20.01
C GLU A 337 -22.58 7.86 -19.23
N ILE A 338 -21.33 7.44 -19.04
CA ILE A 338 -20.98 6.13 -18.46
C ILE A 338 -21.39 5.95 -16.98
N GLY A 339 -21.55 7.05 -16.24
CA GLY A 339 -22.04 7.03 -14.86
C GLY A 339 -21.04 6.54 -13.80
N ILE A 340 -19.79 6.28 -14.19
CA ILE A 340 -18.67 5.94 -13.31
C ILE A 340 -17.51 6.92 -13.53
N PRO A 341 -16.57 7.07 -12.59
CA PRO A 341 -15.37 7.88 -12.80
C PRO A 341 -14.61 7.43 -14.05
N VAL A 342 -14.11 8.37 -14.84
CA VAL A 342 -13.24 8.12 -15.99
C VAL A 342 -11.92 8.83 -15.79
N VAL A 343 -10.84 8.08 -15.91
CA VAL A 343 -9.47 8.58 -15.75
C VAL A 343 -8.67 8.27 -17.01
N GLU A 344 -7.77 9.17 -17.37
CA GLU A 344 -6.83 8.99 -18.48
C GLU A 344 -5.43 8.77 -17.92
N LEU A 345 -4.75 7.73 -18.42
CA LEU A 345 -3.38 7.39 -18.05
C LEU A 345 -2.39 8.21 -18.88
N LEU A 346 -1.72 9.16 -18.22
CA LEU A 346 -0.74 10.05 -18.84
C LEU A 346 0.66 9.43 -18.89
N ASN A 347 1.44 9.82 -19.91
CA ASN A 347 2.91 9.64 -19.96
C ASN A 347 3.41 8.19 -19.75
N PHE A 348 2.77 7.19 -20.37
CA PHE A 348 3.19 5.79 -20.28
C PHE A 348 4.65 5.55 -20.74
N ARG A 349 5.16 6.36 -21.69
CA ARG A 349 6.46 6.20 -22.36
C ARG A 349 7.69 6.68 -21.58
N SER A 350 7.65 7.91 -21.03
CA SER A 350 8.85 8.59 -20.49
C SER A 350 9.28 8.07 -19.11
N LYS A 351 8.38 7.38 -18.43
CA LYS A 351 8.53 6.97 -17.04
C LYS A 351 9.08 5.55 -16.89
N TRP A 352 8.80 4.64 -17.85
CA TRP A 352 9.23 3.22 -17.85
C TRP A 352 10.76 3.01 -17.74
N GLN A 353 11.58 4.02 -17.98
CA GLN A 353 13.05 3.90 -18.03
C GLN A 353 13.80 4.16 -16.71
N GLY A 354 13.13 4.35 -15.55
CA GLY A 354 13.95 4.38 -14.33
C GLY A 354 13.29 4.43 -12.95
N GLN A 355 12.01 4.80 -12.80
CA GLN A 355 11.42 5.03 -11.45
C GLN A 355 9.92 4.69 -11.34
N THR A 356 9.32 3.93 -12.26
CA THR A 356 7.84 3.92 -12.40
C THR A 356 7.11 2.61 -12.35
N GLU A 357 7.78 1.47 -12.17
CA GLU A 357 7.06 0.23 -11.90
C GLU A 357 6.32 0.32 -10.55
N ALA A 358 7.01 0.81 -9.51
CA ALA A 358 6.44 1.17 -8.22
C ALA A 358 5.23 2.11 -8.32
N ASN A 359 5.32 3.16 -9.14
CA ASN A 359 4.24 4.14 -9.30
C ASN A 359 3.06 3.57 -10.08
N LEU A 360 3.31 2.77 -11.11
CA LEU A 360 2.27 2.11 -11.88
C LEU A 360 1.56 1.05 -11.03
N GLU A 361 2.29 0.23 -10.28
CA GLU A 361 1.71 -0.75 -9.36
C GLU A 361 0.80 -0.08 -8.33
N ARG A 362 1.25 1.03 -7.72
CA ARG A 362 0.44 1.82 -6.79
C ARG A 362 -0.84 2.35 -7.46
N VAL A 363 -0.73 2.87 -8.68
CA VAL A 363 -1.88 3.37 -9.46
C VAL A 363 -2.87 2.25 -9.78
N LEU A 364 -2.39 1.10 -10.26
CA LEU A 364 -3.26 -0.03 -10.60
C LEU A 364 -3.97 -0.57 -9.35
N ALA A 365 -3.26 -0.70 -8.22
CA ALA A 365 -3.85 -1.11 -6.95
C ALA A 365 -4.94 -0.13 -6.46
N LEU A 366 -4.74 1.17 -6.68
CA LEU A 366 -5.74 2.19 -6.37
C LEU A 366 -6.98 2.06 -7.28
N LEU A 367 -6.77 1.90 -8.58
CA LEU A 367 -7.85 1.76 -9.56
C LEU A 367 -8.71 0.52 -9.29
N ASP A 368 -8.07 -0.60 -8.98
CA ASP A 368 -8.75 -1.85 -8.58
C ASP A 368 -9.64 -1.63 -7.35
N ALA A 369 -9.14 -0.88 -6.36
CA ALA A 369 -9.89 -0.64 -5.13
C ALA A 369 -11.04 0.38 -5.26
N ILE A 370 -10.97 1.31 -6.22
CA ILE A 370 -12.00 2.35 -6.44
C ILE A 370 -13.19 1.82 -7.23
N GLY A 371 -13.02 0.69 -7.96
CA GLY A 371 -13.96 0.15 -8.93
C GLY A 371 -15.44 0.22 -8.52
N PRO A 372 -16.36 0.50 -9.47
CA PRO A 372 -16.14 0.55 -10.91
C PRO A 372 -15.56 1.90 -11.38
N ILE A 373 -14.55 1.84 -12.26
CA ILE A 373 -13.84 2.99 -12.85
C ILE A 373 -13.47 2.66 -14.31
N ALA A 374 -13.52 3.64 -15.21
CA ALA A 374 -13.03 3.49 -16.58
C ALA A 374 -11.65 4.13 -16.74
N VAL A 375 -10.73 3.39 -17.34
CA VAL A 375 -9.37 3.84 -17.62
C VAL A 375 -9.20 4.02 -19.12
N VAL A 376 -8.81 5.22 -19.53
CA VAL A 376 -8.52 5.58 -20.92
C VAL A 376 -7.02 5.59 -21.12
N VAL A 377 -6.57 4.91 -22.18
CA VAL A 377 -5.19 4.95 -22.66
C VAL A 377 -5.24 5.50 -24.07
N ASP A 378 -4.90 6.79 -24.25
CA ASP A 378 -4.77 7.37 -25.58
C ASP A 378 -3.41 6.99 -26.19
N GLU A 379 -3.34 6.96 -27.53
CA GLU A 379 -2.13 6.57 -28.28
C GLU A 379 -1.57 5.19 -27.87
N ALA A 380 -2.45 4.20 -27.67
CA ALA A 380 -2.08 2.87 -27.21
C ALA A 380 -1.10 2.13 -28.13
N ASP A 381 -1.14 2.38 -29.45
CA ASP A 381 -0.19 1.88 -30.44
C ASP A 381 1.23 2.41 -30.17
N ALA A 382 1.30 3.65 -29.76
CA ALA A 382 2.50 4.34 -29.36
C ALA A 382 3.03 3.82 -28.00
N ALA A 383 2.12 3.45 -27.09
CA ALA A 383 2.42 2.90 -25.77
C ALA A 383 2.84 1.42 -25.78
N LEU A 384 2.28 0.62 -26.69
CA LEU A 384 2.51 -0.83 -26.82
C LEU A 384 3.45 -1.20 -27.99
N GLY A 385 3.79 -0.24 -28.84
CA GLY A 385 4.59 -0.42 -30.04
C GLY A 385 6.06 -0.77 -29.76
N THR A 386 6.46 -1.94 -30.27
CA THR A 386 7.77 -2.55 -30.47
C THR A 386 9.01 -1.73 -30.09
N ARG A 387 9.84 -2.28 -29.17
CA ARG A 387 11.30 -2.06 -29.17
C ARG A 387 11.78 -2.28 -30.60
N GLU A 388 12.25 -1.22 -31.26
CA GLU A 388 13.00 -1.40 -32.49
C GLU A 388 14.19 -2.32 -32.17
N THR A 389 14.15 -3.50 -32.77
CA THR A 389 15.33 -4.26 -33.18
C THR A 389 16.20 -3.37 -34.06
N GLY A 390 16.92 -2.43 -33.46
CA GLY A 390 18.02 -1.68 -34.06
C GLY A 390 19.26 -2.55 -34.13
N GLY A 391 19.17 -3.64 -34.89
CA GLY A 391 20.23 -4.60 -35.12
C GLY A 391 20.27 -5.01 -36.58
N ALA A 392 20.57 -4.06 -37.46
CA ALA A 392 21.11 -4.29 -38.80
C ALA A 392 21.40 -2.94 -39.48
N ASP A 393 22.60 -2.42 -39.30
CA ASP A 393 23.30 -1.76 -40.40
C ASP A 393 24.81 -1.93 -40.24
N SER A 394 25.28 -3.11 -40.66
CA SER A 394 26.67 -3.30 -41.07
C SER A 394 26.64 -3.54 -42.58
N GLY A 395 26.46 -2.47 -43.33
CA GLY A 395 26.68 -2.42 -44.77
C GLY A 395 28.00 -1.71 -45.07
N VAL A 396 28.96 -2.50 -45.57
CA VAL A 396 30.28 -2.19 -46.18
C VAL A 396 31.42 -1.68 -45.29
#